data_AF-A0A3C0FQN2-F1
#
_entry.id   AF-A0A3C0FQN2-F1
#
_cell.length_a   1.000
_cell.length_b   1.000
_cell.length_c   1.000
_cell.angle_alpha   90.00
_cell.angle_beta   90.00
_cell.angle_gamma   90.00
#
_symmetry.space_group_name_H-M   'P 1'
#
loop_
_entity.id
_entity.type
_entity.pdbx_description
1 polymer ?
#
loop_
_entity_poly.entity_id
_entity_poly.type
_entity_poly.pdbx_seq_one_letter_code
_entity_poly.pdbx_strand_id
1 'polypeptide(L)'
;MRLPPLQSVRAFDAAARHLSFTKAAEELFVTQGAVSQQVRQLEEYLGFKLFHRLPRQIHLTEEGAQLAQATTAGFSRIADEIERLTRVEETGVVTVSVLQSFAVKWLVPRLGHFRDA
;
A
#
# COMPACT_ATOMS: atom_id res chain seq x y z
N MET A 1 -0.64 -25.25 4.94
CA MET A 1 -0.30 -24.09 5.80
C MET A 1 -1.51 -23.19 5.88
N ARG A 2 -1.94 -22.76 7.07
CA ARG A 2 -3.05 -21.80 7.23
C ARG A 2 -2.45 -20.39 7.23
N LEU A 3 -3.17 -19.39 6.73
CA LEU A 3 -2.67 -18.01 6.78
C LEU A 3 -2.87 -17.44 8.19
N PRO A 4 -1.93 -16.60 8.69
CA PRO A 4 -2.15 -15.82 9.91
C PRO A 4 -3.32 -14.83 9.72
N PRO A 5 -3.87 -14.28 10.81
CA PRO A 5 -4.91 -13.25 10.73
C PRO A 5 -4.45 -12.06 9.89
N LEU A 6 -5.21 -11.68 8.84
CA LEU A 6 -4.80 -10.59 7.94
C LEU A 6 -4.57 -9.25 8.64
N GLN A 7 -5.32 -8.98 9.72
CA GLN A 7 -5.14 -7.78 10.53
C GLN A 7 -3.76 -7.72 11.19
N SER A 8 -3.22 -8.87 11.63
CA SER A 8 -1.89 -8.92 12.25
C SER A 8 -0.77 -8.73 11.23
N VAL A 9 -0.95 -9.28 10.02
CA VAL A 9 -0.05 -9.05 8.88
C VAL A 9 -0.08 -7.57 8.46
N ARG A 10 -1.26 -6.96 8.37
CA ARG A 10 -1.41 -5.53 8.03
C ARG A 10 -0.75 -4.61 9.06
N ALA A 11 -0.93 -4.91 10.35
CA ALA A 11 -0.32 -4.16 11.45
C ALA A 11 1.21 -4.25 11.42
N PHE A 12 1.73 -5.46 11.15
CA PHE A 12 3.17 -5.67 10.98
C PHE A 12 3.72 -4.88 9.79
N ASP A 13 3.09 -4.93 8.61
CA ASP A 13 3.59 -4.21 7.42
C ASP A 13 3.68 -2.70 7.66
N ALA A 14 2.65 -2.10 8.24
CA ALA A 14 2.67 -0.67 8.60
C ALA A 14 3.77 -0.37 9.64
N ALA A 15 3.92 -1.20 10.67
CA ALA A 15 4.98 -1.04 11.67
C ALA A 15 6.39 -1.20 11.09
N ALA A 16 6.57 -2.10 10.13
CA ALA A 16 7.83 -2.35 9.45
C ALA A 16 8.23 -1.16 8.57
N ARG A 17 7.28 -0.57 7.82
CA ARG A 17 7.52 0.61 6.98
C ARG A 17 7.90 1.86 7.80
N HIS A 18 7.24 2.06 8.95
CA HIS A 18 7.48 3.24 9.77
C HIS A 18 8.58 3.08 10.82
N LEU A 19 8.99 1.83 11.10
CA LEU A 19 9.81 1.49 12.28
C LEU A 19 9.28 2.15 13.56
N SER A 20 7.96 2.23 13.69
CA SER A 20 7.26 2.84 14.82
C SER A 20 5.83 2.33 14.93
N PHE A 21 5.48 1.79 16.10
CA PHE A 21 4.09 1.38 16.38
C PHE A 21 3.14 2.56 16.52
N THR A 22 3.62 3.75 16.90
CA THR A 22 2.78 4.95 16.98
C THR A 22 2.38 5.42 15.59
N LYS A 23 3.35 5.58 14.68
CA LYS A 23 3.07 6.00 13.30
C LYS A 23 2.24 4.98 12.53
N ALA A 24 2.49 3.69 12.75
CA ALA A 24 1.67 2.63 12.17
C ALA A 24 0.22 2.68 12.67
N ALA A 25 0.00 3.02 13.94
CA ALA A 25 -1.33 3.17 14.50
C ALA A 25 -2.07 4.38 13.92
N GLU A 26 -1.36 5.49 13.72
CA GLU A 26 -1.87 6.68 13.03
C GLU A 26 -2.30 6.34 11.59
N GLU A 27 -1.47 5.63 10.83
CA GLU A 27 -1.79 5.21 9.46
C GLU A 27 -3.02 4.30 9.41
N LEU A 28 -3.12 3.36 10.35
CA LEU A 28 -4.18 2.35 10.37
C LEU A 28 -5.45 2.82 11.08
N PHE A 29 -5.49 4.06 11.57
CA PHE A 29 -6.59 4.65 12.35
C PHE A 29 -7.00 3.81 13.56
N VAL A 30 -6.01 3.31 14.30
CA VAL A 30 -6.19 2.50 15.52
C VAL A 30 -5.30 3.00 16.65
N THR A 31 -5.40 2.39 17.83
CA THR A 31 -4.51 2.71 18.96
C THR A 31 -3.14 2.02 18.82
N GLN A 32 -2.09 2.63 19.36
CA GLN A 32 -0.75 2.02 19.41
C GLN A 32 -0.74 0.67 20.15
N GLY A 33 -1.59 0.52 21.17
CA GLY A 33 -1.80 -0.75 21.87
C GLY A 33 -2.37 -1.84 20.96
N ALA A 34 -3.30 -1.50 20.07
CA ALA A 34 -3.88 -2.43 19.11
C ALA A 34 -2.82 -2.94 18.11
N VAL A 35 -2.01 -2.05 17.53
CA VAL A 35 -0.89 -2.45 16.65
C VAL A 35 0.09 -3.35 17.37
N SER A 36 0.48 -3.00 18.60
CA SER A 36 1.41 -3.81 19.42
C SER A 36 0.85 -5.21 19.71
N GLN A 37 -0.45 -5.32 20.02
CA GLN A 37 -1.12 -6.59 20.26
C GLN A 37 -1.24 -7.43 18.98
N GLN A 38 -1.57 -6.80 17.84
CA GLN A 38 -1.67 -7.47 16.55
C GLN A 38 -0.31 -8.02 16.10
N VAL A 39 0.76 -7.23 16.21
CA VAL A 39 2.13 -7.70 15.93
C VAL A 39 2.52 -8.85 16.86
N ARG A 40 2.21 -8.75 18.16
CA ARG A 40 2.49 -9.85 19.11
C ARG A 40 1.76 -11.13 18.72
N GLN A 41 0.49 -11.07 18.32
CA GLN A 41 -0.27 -12.23 17.84
C GLN A 41 0.37 -12.86 16.59
N LEU A 42 0.92 -12.04 15.69
CA LEU A 42 1.65 -12.57 14.53
C LEU A 42 2.94 -13.27 14.95
N GLU A 43 3.72 -12.66 15.83
CA GLU A 43 4.95 -13.27 16.37
C GLU A 43 4.65 -14.60 17.09
N GLU A 44 3.56 -14.66 17.87
CA GLU A 44 3.10 -15.90 18.53
C GLU A 44 2.69 -16.97 17.52
N TYR A 45 1.99 -16.58 16.46
CA TYR A 45 1.61 -17.49 15.37
C TYR A 45 2.84 -18.06 14.64
N LEU A 46 3.86 -17.23 14.41
CA LEU A 46 5.08 -17.60 13.69
C LEU A 46 6.11 -18.33 14.57
N GLY A 47 6.05 -18.14 15.89
CA GLY A 47 6.98 -18.74 16.85
C GLY A 47 8.32 -18.00 16.98
N PHE A 48 8.46 -16.82 16.37
CA PHE A 48 9.66 -15.98 16.44
C PHE A 48 9.31 -14.49 16.45
N LYS A 49 10.30 -13.67 16.83
CA LYS A 49 10.15 -12.20 16.89
C LYS A 49 10.40 -11.58 15.53
N LEU A 50 9.61 -10.54 15.21
CA LEU A 50 9.75 -9.77 13.98
C LEU A 50 10.42 -8.42 14.22
N PHE A 51 10.43 -7.96 15.48
CA PHE A 51 11.10 -6.72 15.88
C PHE A 51 12.02 -6.90 17.09
N HIS A 52 13.20 -6.27 17.02
CA HIS A 52 13.99 -5.89 18.18
C HIS A 52 13.39 -4.62 18.82
N ARG A 53 12.99 -4.72 20.09
CA ARG A 53 12.39 -3.60 20.84
C ARG A 53 13.45 -2.93 21.70
N LEU A 54 13.84 -1.71 21.35
CA LEU A 54 14.76 -0.86 22.12
C LEU A 54 13.96 0.24 22.84
N PRO A 55 14.50 0.87 23.90
CA PRO A 55 13.75 1.85 24.71
C PRO A 55 13.13 3.03 23.95
N ARG A 56 13.63 3.37 22.76
CA ARG A 56 13.15 4.51 21.95
C ARG A 56 12.91 4.19 20.48
N GLN A 57 13.23 2.97 20.05
CA GLN A 57 13.22 2.59 18.64
C GLN A 57 12.85 1.11 18.50
N ILE A 58 12.30 0.75 17.35
CA ILE A 58 12.12 -0.65 16.95
C ILE A 58 12.91 -0.90 15.66
N HIS A 59 13.52 -2.06 15.56
CA HIS A 59 14.23 -2.52 14.37
C HIS A 59 13.67 -3.88 13.97
N LEU A 60 13.70 -4.20 12.68
CA LEU A 60 13.33 -5.53 12.22
C LEU A 60 14.39 -6.56 12.63
N THR A 61 13.96 -7.78 12.94
CA THR A 61 14.86 -8.93 12.93
C THR A 61 15.18 -9.32 11.48
N GLU A 62 16.06 -10.31 11.29
CA GLU A 62 16.32 -10.86 9.96
C GLU A 62 15.04 -11.44 9.32
N GLU A 63 14.27 -12.22 10.08
CA GLU A 63 12.99 -12.76 9.64
C GLU A 63 11.95 -11.66 9.41
N GLY A 64 11.97 -10.62 10.27
CA GLY A 64 11.16 -9.42 10.09
C GLY A 64 11.46 -8.70 8.77
N ALA A 65 12.73 -8.56 8.41
CA ALA A 65 13.13 -7.93 7.16
C ALA A 65 12.68 -8.75 5.94
N GLN A 66 12.81 -10.08 5.99
CA GLN A 66 12.33 -10.96 4.93
C GLN A 66 10.80 -10.89 4.79
N LEU A 67 10.07 -10.94 5.90
CA LEU A 67 8.61 -10.86 5.87
C LEU A 67 8.13 -9.49 5.39
N ALA A 68 8.79 -8.40 5.76
CA ALA A 68 8.44 -7.06 5.31
C ALA A 68 8.51 -6.93 3.78
N GLN A 69 9.54 -7.48 3.15
CA GLN A 69 9.64 -7.50 1.68
C GLN A 69 8.45 -8.26 1.06
N ALA A 70 8.10 -9.42 1.63
CA ALA A 70 7.00 -10.23 1.13
C ALA A 70 5.63 -9.55 1.33
N THR A 71 5.38 -8.93 2.50
CA THR A 71 4.10 -8.26 2.78
C THR A 71 3.93 -7.01 1.95
N THR A 72 4.98 -6.21 1.78
CA THR A 72 4.92 -5.01 0.95
C THR A 72 4.61 -5.38 -0.50
N ALA A 73 5.33 -6.35 -1.09
CA ALA A 73 5.05 -6.79 -2.45
C ALA A 73 3.65 -7.40 -2.60
N GLY A 74 3.21 -8.19 -1.63
CA GLY A 74 1.88 -8.81 -1.62
C GLY A 74 0.74 -7.79 -1.54
N PHE A 75 0.84 -6.82 -0.63
CA PHE A 75 -0.16 -5.76 -0.49
C PHE A 75 -0.17 -4.82 -1.68
N SER A 76 0.98 -4.46 -2.26
CA SER A 76 1.05 -3.69 -3.50
C SER A 76 0.32 -4.40 -4.63
N ARG A 77 0.58 -5.71 -4.83
CA ARG A 77 -0.10 -6.48 -5.88
C ARG A 77 -1.62 -6.54 -5.70
N ILE A 78 -2.09 -6.66 -4.46
CA ILE A 78 -3.52 -6.62 -4.16
C ILE A 78 -4.09 -5.23 -4.46
N ALA A 79 -3.39 -4.18 -4.06
CA ALA A 79 -3.80 -2.80 -4.32
C ALA A 79 -3.87 -2.50 -5.83
N ASP A 80 -2.85 -2.89 -6.59
CA ASP A 80 -2.79 -2.71 -8.05
C ASP A 80 -3.96 -3.42 -8.75
N GLU A 81 -4.27 -4.65 -8.34
CA GLU A 81 -5.38 -5.40 -8.93
C GLU A 81 -6.74 -4.81 -8.55
N ILE A 82 -6.90 -4.34 -7.30
CA ILE A 82 -8.11 -3.61 -6.89
C ILE A 82 -8.24 -2.32 -7.70
N GLU A 83 -7.16 -1.55 -7.88
CA GLU A 83 -7.17 -0.34 -8.69
C GLU A 83 -7.56 -0.68 -10.14
N ARG A 84 -6.99 -1.74 -10.73
CA ARG A 84 -7.32 -2.17 -12.09
C ARG A 84 -8.80 -2.56 -12.24
N LEU A 85 -9.38 -3.23 -11.25
CA LEU A 85 -10.77 -3.67 -11.25
C LEU A 85 -11.76 -2.54 -10.91
N THR A 86 -11.35 -1.57 -10.10
CA THR A 86 -12.17 -0.43 -9.66
C THR A 86 -11.98 0.81 -10.52
N ARG A 87 -10.96 0.82 -11.38
CA ARG A 87 -10.87 1.71 -12.53
C ARG A 87 -12.07 1.41 -13.41
N VAL A 88 -13.16 2.11 -13.11
CA VAL A 88 -14.19 2.42 -14.08
C VAL A 88 -13.41 2.93 -15.28
N GLU A 89 -13.48 2.25 -16.42
CA GLU A 89 -13.04 2.88 -17.64
C GLU A 89 -13.77 4.22 -17.64
N GLU A 90 -13.06 5.35 -17.64
CA GLU A 90 -13.70 6.63 -17.96
C GLU A 90 -14.07 6.59 -19.46
N THR A 91 -14.88 5.60 -19.85
CA THR A 91 -15.68 5.61 -21.06
C THR A 91 -16.69 6.72 -20.85
N GLY A 92 -16.29 7.91 -21.28
CA GLY A 92 -17.06 9.12 -21.16
C GLY A 92 -16.58 10.10 -22.23
N VAL A 93 -17.51 10.92 -22.70
CA VAL A 93 -17.17 12.02 -23.62
C VAL A 93 -16.53 13.13 -22.78
N VAL A 94 -15.21 13.30 -22.88
CA VAL A 94 -14.53 14.46 -22.31
C VAL A 94 -14.78 15.67 -23.22
N THR A 95 -15.52 16.65 -22.71
CA THR A 95 -15.75 17.91 -23.44
C THR A 95 -14.63 18.89 -23.12
N VAL A 96 -13.85 19.25 -24.14
CA VAL A 96 -12.73 20.20 -24.02
C VAL A 96 -13.09 21.52 -24.71
N SER A 97 -13.22 22.59 -23.93
CA SER A 97 -13.48 23.94 -24.46
C SER A 97 -12.18 24.67 -24.73
N VAL A 98 -11.88 24.92 -26.01
CA VAL A 98 -10.67 25.60 -26.47
C VAL A 98 -11.00 26.57 -27.59
N LEU A 99 -10.09 27.52 -27.84
CA LEU A 99 -10.17 28.36 -29.03
C LEU A 99 -10.09 27.50 -30.31
N GLN A 100 -10.91 27.82 -31.31
CA GLN A 100 -10.96 27.09 -32.59
C GLN A 100 -9.57 26.96 -33.25
N SER A 101 -8.76 28.02 -33.18
CA SER A 101 -7.41 28.03 -33.73
C SER A 101 -6.48 27.02 -33.04
N PHE A 102 -6.61 26.85 -31.74
CA PHE A 102 -5.86 25.87 -30.95
C PHE A 102 -6.34 24.45 -31.23
N ALA A 103 -7.66 24.24 -31.31
CA ALA A 103 -8.26 22.95 -31.63
C ALA A 103 -7.70 22.38 -32.94
N VAL A 104 -7.73 23.18 -34.01
CA VAL A 104 -7.33 22.72 -35.37
C VAL A 104 -5.81 22.62 -35.53
N LYS A 105 -5.04 23.59 -35.03
CA LYS A 105 -3.60 23.65 -35.29
C LYS A 105 -2.75 22.79 -34.37
N TRP A 106 -3.24 22.48 -33.17
CA TRP A 106 -2.44 21.81 -32.15
C TRP A 106 -3.10 20.54 -31.62
N LEU A 107 -4.37 20.62 -31.21
CA LEU A 107 -5.06 19.55 -30.49
C LEU A 107 -5.42 18.35 -31.39
N VAL A 108 -6.14 18.58 -32.50
CA VAL A 108 -6.59 17.52 -33.42
C VAL A 108 -5.44 16.68 -33.99
N PRO A 109 -4.32 17.25 -34.47
CA PRO A 109 -3.19 16.47 -34.97
C PRO A 109 -2.51 15.57 -33.91
N ARG A 110 -2.72 15.85 -32.62
CA ARG A 110 -2.11 15.12 -31.50
C ARG A 110 -3.04 14.12 -30.83
N LEU A 111 -4.35 14.23 -31.07
CA LEU A 111 -5.35 13.29 -30.56
C LEU A 111 -5.10 11.85 -31.03
N GLY A 112 -4.52 11.66 -32.23
CA GLY A 112 -4.13 10.32 -32.71
C GLY A 112 -3.11 9.65 -31.78
N HIS A 113 -2.03 10.36 -31.44
CA HIS A 113 -0.99 9.85 -30.52
C HIS A 113 -1.49 9.67 -29.09
N PHE A 114 -2.49 10.43 -28.65
CA PHE A 114 -3.11 10.28 -27.33
C PHE A 114 -3.93 8.99 -27.21
N ARG A 115 -4.46 8.45 -28.33
CA ARG A 115 -5.26 7.23 -28.33
C ARG A 115 -4.42 5.94 -28.30
N ASP A 116 -3.17 6.02 -28.74
CA ASP A 116 -2.26 4.88 -28.86
C ASP A 116 -1.29 4.75 -27.65
N ALA A 117 -1.40 5.64 -26.65
CA ALA A 117 -0.62 5.69 -25.42
C ALA A 117 -1.46 5.27 -24.21
#